data_AF-A0A654U237-F1
#
_entry.id   AF-A0A654U237-F1
#
_cell.length_a   1.000
_cell.length_b   1.000
_cell.length_c   1.000
_cell.angle_alpha   90.00
_cell.angle_beta   90.00
_cell.angle_gamma   90.00
#
_symmetry.space_group_name_H-M   'P 1'
#
loop_
_entity.id
_entity.type
_entity.pdbx_description
1 polymer ?
#
loop_
_entity_poly.entity_id
_entity_poly.type
_entity_poly.pdbx_seq_one_letter_code
_entity_poly.pdbx_strand_id
1 'polypeptide(L)'
;MLAGVTGNPAFFSTAHGAGRVLSRHQAARHTSGEAIRASLAKRGIIVRGTSRRGIAEEKPEAYKDVDEVIEASHQSGLARKVARLVPLGCVKG
;
A
#
# COMPACT_ATOMS: atom_id res chain seq x y z
N MET A 1 10.15 4.59 3.13
CA MET A 1 11.25 4.17 4.03
C MET A 1 11.20 4.99 5.30
N LEU A 2 11.39 4.30 6.42
CA LEU A 2 11.41 4.88 7.75
C LEU A 2 12.70 4.47 8.48
N ALA A 3 13.09 5.24 9.48
CA ALA A 3 14.14 4.89 10.43
C ALA A 3 13.54 4.71 11.82
N GLY A 4 14.10 3.78 12.60
CA GLY A 4 13.78 3.64 14.01
C GLY A 4 14.14 4.90 14.81
N VAL A 5 13.46 5.08 15.94
CA VAL A 5 13.64 6.23 16.83
C VAL A 5 14.03 5.71 18.21
N THR A 6 15.07 6.29 18.81
CA THR A 6 15.49 6.00 20.18
C THR A 6 14.42 6.48 21.15
N GLY A 7 14.07 5.67 22.16
CA GLY A 7 13.00 5.99 23.11
C GLY A 7 11.59 5.82 22.55
N ASN A 8 11.43 5.09 21.43
CA ASN A 8 10.12 4.72 20.89
C ASN A 8 9.27 4.02 21.99
N PRO A 9 8.09 4.57 22.34
CA PRO A 9 7.27 4.09 23.46
C PRO A 9 6.51 2.78 23.16
N ALA A 10 6.52 2.29 21.93
CA ALA A 10 5.83 1.08 21.47
C ALA A 10 6.81 -0.10 21.34
N PHE A 11 7.70 -0.30 22.33
CA PHE A 11 8.70 -1.38 22.33
C PHE A 11 9.51 -1.44 21.02
N PHE A 12 9.96 -0.28 20.53
CA PHE A 12 10.68 -0.14 19.27
C PHE A 12 9.94 -0.66 18.02
N SER A 13 8.60 -0.62 18.03
CA SER A 13 7.74 -1.04 16.92
C SER A 13 7.09 0.13 16.17
N THR A 14 6.68 -0.11 14.92
CA THR A 14 5.96 0.86 14.08
C THR A 14 5.09 0.14 13.04
N ALA A 15 4.32 0.89 12.24
CA ALA A 15 3.45 0.34 11.23
C ALA A 15 4.22 -0.35 10.09
N HIS A 16 3.68 -1.49 9.61
CA HIS A 16 4.27 -2.26 8.50
C HIS A 16 3.88 -1.75 7.09
N GLY A 17 2.87 -0.88 6.99
CA GLY A 17 2.18 -0.55 5.73
C GLY A 17 0.75 -0.09 5.95
N ALA A 18 0.02 0.20 4.87
CA ALA A 18 -1.29 0.86 4.91
C ALA A 18 -2.39 0.09 5.66
N GLY A 19 -2.40 -1.25 5.56
CA GLY A 19 -3.51 -2.06 6.06
C GLY A 19 -4.78 -1.93 5.21
N ARG A 20 -5.61 -2.99 5.20
CA ARG A 20 -6.80 -3.07 4.36
C ARG A 20 -8.00 -2.38 5.02
N VAL A 21 -8.84 -1.77 4.19
CA VAL A 21 -10.18 -1.28 4.56
C VAL A 21 -11.29 -2.11 3.93
N LEU A 22 -10.98 -2.89 2.89
CA LEU A 22 -11.90 -3.84 2.27
C LEU A 22 -11.38 -5.28 2.43
N SER A 23 -12.29 -6.23 2.65
CA SER A 23 -11.96 -7.64 2.48
C SER A 23 -11.53 -7.92 1.03
N ARG A 24 -10.80 -9.01 0.79
CA ARG A 24 -10.41 -9.43 -0.57
C ARG A 24 -11.63 -9.62 -1.46
N HIS A 25 -12.66 -10.26 -0.93
CA HIS A 25 -13.90 -10.48 -1.66
C HIS A 25 -14.59 -9.17 -2.04
N GLN A 26 -14.69 -8.20 -1.11
CA GLN A 26 -15.23 -6.87 -1.41
C GLN A 26 -14.36 -6.10 -2.41
N ALA A 27 -13.04 -6.21 -2.33
CA ALA A 27 -12.13 -5.55 -3.25
C ALA A 27 -12.29 -6.09 -4.69
N ALA A 28 -12.47 -7.40 -4.84
CA ALA A 28 -12.71 -8.03 -6.14
C ALA A 28 -14.11 -7.74 -6.72
N ARG A 29 -15.03 -7.17 -5.94
CA ARG A 29 -16.36 -6.76 -6.44
C ARG A 29 -16.26 -5.42 -7.17
N HIS A 30 -17.07 -5.30 -8.22
CA HIS A 30 -17.30 -4.07 -9.00
C HIS A 30 -16.15 -3.52 -9.85
N THR A 31 -14.93 -4.05 -9.75
CA THR A 31 -13.80 -3.57 -10.58
C THR A 31 -12.99 -4.75 -11.12
N SER A 32 -12.87 -4.84 -12.44
CA SER A 32 -12.06 -5.88 -13.09
C SER A 32 -10.55 -5.59 -12.96
N GLY A 33 -9.74 -6.64 -12.96
CA GLY A 33 -8.27 -6.51 -12.95
C GLY A 33 -7.73 -5.70 -14.14
N GLU A 34 -8.40 -5.75 -15.29
CA GLU A 34 -8.06 -4.98 -16.50
C GLU A 34 -8.27 -3.49 -16.30
N ALA A 35 -9.39 -3.08 -15.69
CA ALA A 35 -9.67 -1.68 -15.42
C ALA A 35 -8.62 -1.10 -14.46
N ILE A 36 -8.22 -1.88 -13.44
CA ILE A 36 -7.15 -1.51 -12.51
C ILE A 36 -5.81 -1.40 -13.24
N ARG A 37 -5.46 -2.40 -14.07
CA ARG A 37 -4.23 -2.37 -14.86
C ARG A 37 -4.17 -1.17 -15.79
N ALA A 38 -5.29 -0.83 -16.46
CA ALA A 38 -5.38 0.33 -17.33
C ALA A 38 -5.23 1.65 -16.54
N SER A 39 -5.87 1.76 -15.37
CA SER A 39 -5.74 2.91 -14.48
C SER A 39 -4.29 3.11 -14.01
N LEU A 40 -3.63 2.03 -13.58
CA LEU A 40 -2.23 2.07 -13.14
C LEU A 40 -1.26 2.36 -14.30
N ALA A 41 -1.53 1.83 -15.49
CA ALA A 41 -0.74 2.13 -16.69
C ALA A 41 -0.79 3.61 -17.07
N LYS A 42 -1.94 4.30 -16.91
CA LYS A 42 -2.05 5.76 -17.10
C LYS A 42 -1.15 6.56 -16.14
N ARG A 43 -0.78 5.96 -15.01
CA ARG A 43 0.15 6.53 -14.02
C ARG A 43 1.61 6.08 -14.23
N GLY A 44 1.90 5.40 -15.34
CA GLY A 44 3.24 4.86 -15.63
C GLY A 44 3.60 3.59 -14.84
N ILE A 45 2.62 2.91 -14.23
CA ILE A 45 2.85 1.73 -13.38
C ILE A 45 2.46 0.46 -14.14
N ILE A 46 3.42 -0.40 -14.42
CA ILE A 46 3.20 -1.67 -15.14
C ILE A 46 2.83 -2.78 -14.16
N VAL A 47 1.67 -3.42 -14.32
CA VAL A 47 1.24 -4.53 -13.45
C VAL A 47 1.20 -5.85 -14.20
N ARG A 48 1.84 -6.88 -13.62
CA ARG A 48 1.76 -8.28 -14.04
C ARG A 48 1.26 -9.13 -12.89
N GLY A 49 0.28 -10.00 -13.15
CA GLY A 49 -0.30 -10.89 -12.15
C GLY A 49 -0.68 -12.24 -12.77
N THR A 50 -0.69 -13.29 -11.96
CA THR A 50 -1.09 -14.66 -12.37
C THR A 50 -2.58 -14.77 -12.68
N SER A 51 -3.43 -13.95 -12.05
CA SER A 51 -4.87 -13.95 -12.27
C SER A 51 -5.47 -12.54 -12.24
N ARG A 52 -6.54 -12.35 -13.02
CA ARG A 52 -7.33 -11.11 -13.04
C ARG A 52 -7.90 -10.78 -11.66
N ARG A 53 -8.30 -11.82 -10.90
CA ARG A 53 -8.81 -11.70 -9.54
C ARG A 53 -7.74 -11.21 -8.58
N GLY A 54 -6.52 -11.77 -8.61
CA GLY A 54 -5.42 -11.33 -7.76
C GLY A 54 -5.07 -9.85 -7.97
N ILE A 55 -5.14 -9.37 -9.21
CA ILE A 55 -4.98 -7.93 -9.52
C ILE A 55 -6.15 -7.11 -8.93
N ALA A 56 -7.38 -7.62 -9.00
CA ALA A 56 -8.57 -6.92 -8.50
C ALA A 56 -8.59 -6.78 -6.96
N GLU A 57 -8.07 -7.78 -6.23
CA GLU A 57 -8.01 -7.77 -4.77
C GLU A 57 -7.06 -6.70 -4.20
N GLU A 58 -6.15 -6.20 -5.03
CA GLU A 58 -5.06 -5.27 -4.68
C GLU A 58 -5.29 -3.85 -5.21
N LYS A 59 -6.54 -3.50 -5.57
CA LYS A 59 -6.86 -2.14 -5.99
C LYS A 59 -6.50 -1.12 -4.89
N PRO A 60 -5.97 0.06 -5.24
CA PRO A 60 -5.53 1.05 -4.24
C PRO A 60 -6.58 1.36 -3.17
N GLU A 61 -7.85 1.39 -3.55
CA GLU A 61 -9.00 1.69 -2.68
C GLU A 61 -9.30 0.58 -1.65
N ALA A 62 -8.67 -0.59 -1.79
CA ALA A 62 -8.78 -1.66 -0.79
C ALA A 62 -7.93 -1.40 0.46
N TYR A 63 -7.04 -0.41 0.42
CA TYR A 63 -6.10 -0.04 1.47
C TYR A 63 -6.38 1.35 2.01
N LYS A 64 -5.91 1.63 3.24
CA LYS A 64 -5.86 2.99 3.77
C LYS A 64 -4.90 3.84 2.93
N ASP A 65 -4.98 5.15 3.09
CA ASP A 65 -3.91 6.02 2.61
C ASP A 65 -2.62 5.72 3.40
N VAL A 66 -1.58 5.30 2.67
CA VAL A 66 -0.27 5.00 3.27
C VAL A 66 0.39 6.27 3.80
N ASP A 67 0.14 7.43 3.19
CA ASP A 67 0.74 8.69 3.61
C ASP A 67 0.21 9.09 5.01
N GLU A 68 -1.08 8.88 5.27
CA GLU A 68 -1.68 9.09 6.60
C GLU A 68 -1.10 8.15 7.66
N VAL A 69 -0.94 6.86 7.34
CA VAL A 69 -0.37 5.86 8.27
C VAL A 69 1.08 6.19 8.63
N ILE A 70 1.85 6.64 7.64
CA ILE A 70 3.25 7.07 7.83
C ILE A 70 3.30 8.37 8.64
N GLU A 71 2.40 9.31 8.39
CA GLU A 71 2.33 10.55 9.16
C GLU A 71 2.02 10.29 10.64
N ALA A 72 1.02 9.45 10.92
CA ALA A 72 0.67 9.05 12.27
C ALA A 72 1.86 8.38 13.00
N SER A 73 2.57 7.49 12.31
CA SER A 73 3.78 6.83 12.85
C SER A 73 4.90 7.84 13.14
N HIS A 74 5.03 8.87 12.31
CA HIS A 74 6.04 9.90 12.46
C HIS A 74 5.75 10.87 13.62
N GLN A 75 4.54 11.41 13.65
CA GLN A 75 4.10 12.37 14.67
C GLN A 75 4.01 11.74 16.06
N SER A 76 3.72 10.44 16.13
CA SER A 76 3.69 9.69 17.39
C SER A 76 5.09 9.28 17.89
N GLY A 77 6.16 9.70 17.22
CA GLY A 77 7.54 9.35 17.61
C GLY A 77 7.91 7.88 17.43
N LEU A 78 7.12 7.11 16.66
CA LEU A 78 7.37 5.68 16.47
C LEU A 78 8.43 5.42 15.39
N ALA A 79 8.51 6.28 14.38
CA ALA A 79 9.51 6.19 13.33
C ALA A 79 9.80 7.57 12.70
N ARG A 80 10.96 7.72 12.04
CA ARG A 80 11.30 8.94 11.30
C ARG A 80 11.15 8.73 9.80
N LYS A 81 10.53 9.68 9.09
CA LYS A 81 10.48 9.70 7.61
C LYS A 81 11.89 9.79 7.02
N VAL A 82 12.20 8.95 6.02
CA VAL A 82 13.51 8.93 5.33
C VAL A 82 13.35 9.17 3.83
N ALA A 83 12.54 8.35 3.16
CA ALA A 83 12.34 8.47 1.71
C ALA A 83 10.98 7.92 1.30
N ARG A 84 10.38 8.49 0.26
CA ARG A 84 9.19 7.95 -0.41
C ARG A 84 9.61 7.27 -1.70
N LEU A 85 9.12 6.05 -1.92
CA LEU A 85 9.32 5.32 -3.17
C LEU A 85 8.05 5.44 -4.01
N VAL A 86 8.22 5.59 -5.32
CA VAL A 86 7.12 5.59 -6.29
C VAL A 86 7.28 4.36 -7.18
N PRO A 87 6.25 3.50 -7.31
CA PRO A 87 6.37 2.28 -8.09
C PRO A 87 6.46 2.59 -9.58
N LEU A 88 7.31 1.85 -10.29
CA LEU A 88 7.34 1.79 -11.76
C LEU A 88 6.65 0.53 -12.28
N GLY A 89 6.63 -0.54 -11.47
CA GLY A 89 5.94 -1.77 -11.80
C GLY A 89 5.65 -2.63 -10.57
N CYS A 90 4.72 -3.56 -10.74
CA CYS A 90 4.29 -4.50 -9.71
C CYS A 90 4.07 -5.89 -10.32
N VAL A 91 4.72 -6.91 -9.76
CA VAL A 91 4.55 -8.31 -10.13
C VAL A 91 3.87 -9.04 -8.98
N LYS A 92 2.75 -9.70 -9.26
CA LYS A 92 1.96 -10.48 -8.28
C LYS A 92 1.88 -11.96 -8.68
N GLY A 93 2.04 -12.82 -7.69
CA GLY A 93 1.77 -14.25 -7.76
C GLY A 93 0.30 -14.57 -7.60
#